data_AF-A0A533WCP8-F1
#
_entry.id   AF-A0A533WCP8-F1
#
_cell.length_a   1.000
_cell.length_b   1.000
_cell.length_c   1.000
_cell.angle_alpha   90.00
_cell.angle_beta   90.00
_cell.angle_gamma   90.00
#
_symmetry.space_group_name_H-M   'P 1'
#
loop_
_entity.id
_entity.type
_entity.pdbx_description
1 polymer ?
#
loop_
_entity_poly.entity_id
_entity_poly.type
_entity_poly.pdbx_seq_one_letter_code
_entity_poly.pdbx_strand_id
1 'polypeptide(L)'
;MDQDIYKLTPEKRRELSVKELPGSLAEAVESVKSDSEFLSPIFPGDLLGVMMELEMENYRAVSARPHLRVLPLLRLIQTGRTRQTVFF
;
A
#
# COMPACT_ATOMS: atom_id res chain seq x y z
N MET A 1 17.52 -25.31 -14.68
CA MET A 1 17.11 -24.22 -15.59
C MET A 1 16.72 -23.05 -14.71
N ASP A 2 17.59 -22.07 -14.56
CA ASP A 2 17.29 -20.86 -13.80
C ASP A 2 16.29 -20.02 -14.59
N GLN A 3 15.09 -19.86 -14.04
CA GLN A 3 14.05 -19.02 -14.63
C GLN A 3 14.08 -17.65 -13.97
N ASP A 4 14.04 -16.60 -14.80
CA ASP A 4 13.94 -15.22 -14.35
C ASP A 4 12.53 -14.94 -13.80
N ILE A 5 12.42 -14.73 -12.49
CA ILE A 5 11.15 -14.55 -11.78
C ILE A 5 10.35 -13.33 -12.27
N TYR A 6 11.02 -12.32 -12.83
CA TYR A 6 10.35 -11.12 -13.35
C TYR A 6 9.67 -11.35 -14.71
N LYS A 7 10.01 -12.45 -15.38
CA LYS A 7 9.40 -12.85 -16.67
C LYS A 7 8.28 -13.87 -16.50
N LEU A 8 8.05 -14.36 -15.29
CA LEU A 8 6.98 -15.30 -14.99
C LEU A 8 5.63 -14.59 -14.90
N THR A 9 4.60 -15.22 -15.47
CA THR A 9 3.22 -14.76 -15.26
C THR A 9 2.80 -14.98 -13.80
N PRO A 10 1.81 -14.22 -13.30
CA PRO A 10 1.33 -14.39 -11.93
C PRO A 10 0.87 -15.83 -11.61
N GLU A 11 0.27 -16.52 -12.59
CA GLU A 11 -0.17 -17.91 -12.46
C GLU A 11 1.02 -18.83 -12.26
N LYS A 12 2.08 -18.64 -13.05
CA LYS A 12 3.29 -19.46 -12.94
C LYS A 12 4.04 -19.22 -11.63
N ARG A 13 4.04 -17.99 -11.11
CA ARG A 13 4.59 -17.68 -9.78
C ARG A 13 3.86 -18.42 -8.67
N ARG A 14 2.53 -18.51 -8.75
CA ARG A 14 1.70 -19.27 -7.79
C ARG A 14 1.96 -20.77 -7.85
N GLU A 15 2.05 -21.36 -9.05
CA GLU A 15 2.39 -22.78 -9.23
C GLU A 15 3.74 -23.15 -8.60
N LEU A 16 4.70 -22.22 -8.64
CA LEU A 16 6.04 -22.40 -8.09
C LEU A 16 6.15 -22.01 -6.61
N SER A 17 5.03 -21.70 -5.94
CA SER A 17 4.98 -21.25 -4.54
C SER A 17 5.88 -20.04 -4.25
N VAL A 18 6.09 -19.17 -5.24
CA VAL A 18 6.82 -17.91 -5.09
C VAL A 18 5.95 -16.95 -4.29
N LYS A 19 6.34 -16.63 -3.06
CA LYS A 19 5.67 -15.63 -2.23
C LYS A 19 5.97 -14.23 -2.76
N GLU A 20 4.97 -13.36 -2.70
CA GLU A 20 5.11 -11.94 -3.04
C GLU A 20 5.32 -11.11 -1.77
N LEU A 21 6.07 -10.03 -1.89
CA LEU A 21 6.24 -9.07 -0.80
C LEU A 21 4.94 -8.25 -0.64
N PRO A 22 4.70 -7.67 0.56
CA PRO A 22 3.57 -6.78 0.78
C PRO A 22 3.51 -5.68 -0.27
N GLY A 23 2.33 -5.46 -0.86
CA GLY A 23 2.11 -4.48 -1.93
C GLY A 23 1.96 -3.05 -1.42
N SER A 24 1.83 -2.87 -0.10
CA SER A 24 1.65 -1.58 0.54
C SER A 24 2.31 -1.53 1.93
N LEU A 25 2.53 -0.32 2.43
CA LEU A 25 3.01 -0.11 3.80
C LEU A 25 2.04 -0.69 4.84
N ALA A 26 0.73 -0.59 4.60
CA ALA A 26 -0.28 -1.16 5.48
C ALA A 26 -0.18 -2.70 5.57
N GLU A 27 -0.03 -3.38 4.43
CA GLU A 27 0.17 -4.84 4.41
C GLU A 27 1.49 -5.24 5.07
N ALA A 28 2.54 -4.42 4.95
CA ALA A 28 3.81 -4.68 5.62
C ALA A 28 3.66 -4.59 7.15
N VAL A 29 2.98 -3.55 7.65
CA VAL A 29 2.71 -3.40 9.10
C VAL A 29 1.87 -4.57 9.63
N GLU A 30 0.84 -5.01 8.90
CA GLU A 30 0.03 -6.17 9.32
C GLU A 30 0.85 -7.48 9.32
N SER A 31 1.72 -7.64 8.32
CA SER A 31 2.65 -8.79 8.26
C SER A 31 3.58 -8.82 9.48
N VAL A 32 4.20 -7.69 9.84
CA VAL A 32 5.06 -7.60 11.04
C VAL A 32 4.25 -7.85 12.30
N LYS A 33 3.02 -7.33 12.40
CA LYS A 33 2.15 -7.55 13.55
C LYS A 33 1.84 -9.02 13.76
N SER A 34 1.56 -9.76 12.68
CA SER A 34 1.24 -11.20 12.72
C SER A 34 2.40 -12.10 13.16
N ASP A 35 3.64 -11.63 13.02
CA ASP A 35 4.86 -12.38 13.36
C ASP A 35 5.88 -11.45 14.04
N SER A 36 5.48 -10.75 15.10
CA SER A 36 6.35 -9.76 15.77
C SER A 36 7.24 -10.40 16.85
N GLU A 37 6.99 -11.66 17.20
CA GLU A 37 7.67 -12.35 18.29
C GLU A 37 9.16 -12.55 18.01
N PHE A 38 9.55 -12.79 16.75
CA PHE A 38 10.96 -12.95 16.37
C PHE A 38 11.79 -11.67 16.60
N LEU A 39 11.16 -10.51 16.70
CA LEU A 39 11.80 -9.21 16.93
C LEU A 39 11.95 -8.87 18.42
N SER A 40 11.22 -9.55 19.30
CA SER A 40 11.17 -9.26 20.75
C SER A 40 12.54 -9.32 21.47
N PRO A 41 13.49 -10.19 21.08
CA PRO A 41 14.81 -10.21 21.72
C PRO A 41 15.68 -8.98 21.42
N ILE A 42 15.36 -8.23 20.35
CA ILE A 42 16.17 -7.11 19.84
C ILE A 42 15.45 -5.78 20.06
N PHE A 43 14.13 -5.76 19.90
CA PHE A 43 13.29 -4.58 19.99
C PHE A 43 12.30 -4.72 21.15
N PRO A 44 12.25 -3.73 22.07
CA PRO A 44 11.19 -3.67 23.07
C PRO A 44 9.82 -3.65 22.40
N GLY A 45 8.84 -4.36 22.97
CA GLY A 45 7.48 -4.42 22.43
C GLY A 45 6.83 -3.05 22.28
N ASP A 46 7.05 -2.15 23.24
CA ASP A 46 6.52 -0.78 23.20
C ASP A 46 7.08 0.02 22.02
N LEU A 47 8.37 -0.17 21.69
CA LEU A 47 8.99 0.47 20.53
C LEU A 47 8.37 -0.03 19.22
N LEU A 48 8.17 -1.35 19.10
CA LEU A 48 7.51 -1.94 17.93
C LEU A 48 6.08 -1.42 17.78
N GLY A 49 5.34 -1.31 18.88
CA GLY A 49 3.98 -0.75 18.89
C GLY A 49 3.95 0.69 18.37
N VAL A 50 4.82 1.56 18.90
CA VAL A 50 4.90 2.96 18.46
C VAL A 50 5.30 3.07 16.99
N MET A 51 6.25 2.26 16.51
CA MET A 51 6.65 2.25 15.11
C MET A 51 5.50 1.84 14.18
N MET A 52 4.75 0.79 14.54
CA MET A 52 3.60 0.33 13.74
C MET A 52 2.51 1.39 13.66
N GLU A 53 2.24 2.10 14.76
CA GLU A 53 1.26 3.18 14.79
C GLU A 53 1.67 4.34 13.87
N LEU A 54 2.92 4.81 14.00
CA LEU A 54 3.47 5.89 13.18
C LEU A 54 3.40 5.58 11.68
N GLU A 55 3.77 4.36 11.28
CA GLU A 55 3.74 3.96 9.87
C GLU A 55 2.31 3.82 9.34
N MET A 56 1.35 3.40 10.17
CA MET A 56 -0.05 3.39 9.77
C MET A 56 -0.64 4.79 9.61
N GLU A 57 -0.25 5.73 10.46
CA GLU A 57 -0.60 7.14 10.28
C GLU A 57 0.00 7.70 8.99
N ASN A 58 1.26 7.39 8.71
CA ASN A 58 1.93 7.78 7.47
C ASN A 58 1.19 7.24 6.23
N TYR A 59 0.84 5.94 6.25
CA TYR A 59 0.04 5.32 5.20
C TYR A 59 -1.29 6.05 4.98
N ARG A 60 -2.01 6.38 6.05
CA ARG A 60 -3.28 7.13 5.99
C ARG A 60 -3.08 8.53 5.41
N ALA A 61 -2.04 9.23 5.85
CA ALA A 61 -1.72 10.59 5.41
C ALA A 61 -1.39 10.65 3.92
N VAL A 62 -0.67 9.65 3.39
CA VAL A 62 -0.36 9.53 1.96
C VAL A 62 -1.60 9.12 1.17
N SER A 63 -2.35 8.12 1.66
CA SER A 63 -3.54 7.59 0.97
C SER A 63 -4.69 8.59 0.88
N ALA A 64 -4.81 9.49 1.86
CA ALA A 64 -5.81 10.56 1.84
C ALA A 64 -5.52 11.66 0.81
N ARG A 65 -4.28 11.74 0.30
CA ARG A 65 -3.89 12.77 -0.67
C ARG A 65 -4.10 12.24 -2.08
N PRO A 66 -4.80 12.99 -2.95
CA PRO A 66 -4.90 12.61 -4.35
C PRO A 66 -3.51 12.65 -5.01
N HIS A 67 -3.07 11.51 -5.54
CA HIS A 67 -1.79 11.42 -6.22
C HIS A 67 -1.74 12.26 -7.49
N LEU A 68 -0.55 12.79 -7.82
CA LEU A 68 -0.34 13.61 -9.03
C LEU A 68 -0.83 12.94 -10.31
N ARG A 69 -0.72 11.60 -10.39
CA ARG A 69 -1.23 10.81 -11.51
C ARG A 69 -2.75 10.94 -11.70
N VAL A 70 -3.52 11.06 -10.61
CA VAL A 70 -4.99 11.11 -10.65
C VAL A 70 -5.55 12.53 -10.60
N LEU A 71 -4.73 13.52 -10.25
CA LEU A 71 -5.14 14.94 -10.17
C LEU A 71 -5.77 15.49 -11.46
N PRO A 72 -5.23 15.21 -12.67
CA PRO A 72 -5.85 15.68 -13.91
C PRO A 72 -7.28 15.16 -14.10
N LEU A 73 -7.53 13.90 -13.77
CA LEU A 73 -8.86 13.28 -13.89
C LEU A 73 -9.84 13.86 -12.87
N LEU A 74 -9.39 14.07 -11.62
CA LEU A 74 -10.21 14.67 -10.58
C LEU A 74 -10.62 16.11 -10.95
N ARG A 75 -9.69 16.87 -11.55
CA ARG A 75 -9.95 18.23 -12.04
C ARG A 75 -10.98 18.25 -13.16
N LEU A 76 -10.93 17.29 -14.10
CA LEU A 76 -11.92 17.16 -15.17
C LEU A 76 -13.32 16.85 -14.63
N ILE A 77 -13.43 15.94 -13.64
CA ILE A 77 -14.70 15.61 -12.98
C ILE A 77 -15.29 16.83 -12.27
N GLN A 78 -14.46 17.58 -11.53
CA GLN A 78 -14.89 18.78 -10.80
C GLN A 78 -15.33 19.90 -11.76
N THR A 79 -14.59 20.13 -12.85
CA THR A 79 -14.89 21.16 -13.85
C THR A 79 -16.12 20.80 -14.72
N GLY A 80 -16.35 19.51 -14.95
CA GLY A 80 -17.55 19.00 -15.64
C GLY A 80 -18.82 19.14 -14.80
N ARG A 81 -18.72 19.01 -13.47
CA ARG A 81 -19.85 19.13 -12.54
C ARG A 81 -20.34 20.58 -12.39
N THR A 82 -19.49 21.58 -12.58
CA THR A 82 -19.86 23.00 -12.45
C THR A 82 -20.59 23.58 -13.68
N ARG A 83 -20.69 22.85 -14.79
CA ARG A 83 -21.35 23.35 -16.02
C ARG A 83 -22.85 23.04 -16.12
N GLN A 84 -23.45 22.33 -15.16
CA GLN A 84 -24.88 21.97 -15.21
C GLN A 84 -25.78 22.77 -14.25
N THR A 85 -25.27 23.74 -13.49
CA THR A 85 -26.08 24.46 -12.47
C THR A 85 -26.36 25.93 -12.82
N VAL A 86 -26.30 26.31 -14.10
CA VAL A 86 -26.82 27.60 -14.57
C VAL A 86 -27.58 27.39 -15.88
N PHE A 87 -28.82 26.93 -15.77
CA PHE A 87 -29.85 27.14 -16.78
C PHE A 87 -31.10 27.64 -16.03
N PHE A 88 -31.39 28.92 -16.26
CA PHE A 88 -32.58 29.74 -15.97
C PHE A 88 -33.49 29.37 -14.79
#